data_AF-A0A645CCR5-F1
#
_entry.id   AF-A0A645CCR5-F1
#
_cell.length_a   1.000
_cell.length_b   1.000
_cell.length_c   1.000
_cell.angle_alpha   90.00
_cell.angle_beta   90.00
_cell.angle_gamma   90.00
#
_symmetry.space_group_name_H-M   'P 1'
#
loop_
_entity.id
_entity.type
_entity.pdbx_description
1 polymer ?
#
loop_
_entity_poly.entity_id
_entity_poly.type
_entity_poly.pdbx_seq_one_letter_code
_entity_poly.pdbx_strand_id
1 'polypeptide(L)'
;MTPREAIAKTESLWYEGKSPQEIVEFQLYEDRLCMPLELYQEAVEKVLGRPVFTHEYKEPEKLIAEYEAIKAADGSQSKQSHEMA
;
A
#
# COMPACT_ATOMS: atom_id res chain seq x y z
N MET A 1 6.64 -2.76 13.48
CA MET A 1 7.97 -2.28 13.96
C MET A 1 7.87 -1.61 15.34
N THR A 2 8.99 -1.34 16.02
CA THR A 2 9.04 -0.51 17.26
C THR A 2 8.92 0.98 16.93
N PRO A 3 8.60 1.87 17.90
CA PRO A 3 8.56 3.31 17.65
C PRO A 3 9.87 3.89 17.14
N ARG A 4 11.02 3.42 17.64
CA ARG A 4 12.35 3.90 17.22
C ARG A 4 12.67 3.50 15.78
N GLU A 5 12.32 2.28 15.41
CA GLU A 5 12.49 1.80 14.02
C GLU A 5 11.61 2.59 13.05
N ALA A 6 10.37 2.92 13.44
CA ALA A 6 9.49 3.76 12.62
C ALA A 6 10.08 5.15 12.38
N ILE A 7 10.62 5.79 13.42
CA ILE A 7 11.28 7.09 13.31
C ILE A 7 12.50 6.99 12.37
N ALA A 8 13.39 6.03 12.62
CA ALA A 8 14.59 5.84 11.81
C ALA A 8 14.26 5.56 10.34
N LYS A 9 13.16 4.84 10.09
CA LYS A 9 12.69 4.56 8.74
C LYS A 9 12.10 5.81 8.07
N THR A 10 11.30 6.61 8.77
CA THR A 10 10.84 7.91 8.24
C THR A 10 12.00 8.83 7.89
N GLU A 11 13.01 8.91 8.77
CA GLU A 11 14.21 9.73 8.59
C GLU A 11 15.09 9.28 7.42
N SER A 12 15.03 8.00 7.04
CA SER A 12 15.75 7.50 5.87
C SER A 12 15.07 7.82 4.53
N LEU A 13 13.88 8.43 4.56
CA LEU A 13 13.10 8.78 3.37
C LEU A 13 12.87 7.59 2.43
N TRP A 14 12.70 6.38 2.99
CA TRP A 14 12.58 5.12 2.22
C TRP A 14 11.49 5.12 1.14
N TYR A 15 10.49 5.99 1.29
CA TYR A 15 9.36 6.17 0.39
C TYR A 15 9.70 7.03 -0.83
N GLU A 16 10.78 7.79 -0.81
CA GLU A 16 11.19 8.60 -1.97
C GLU A 16 11.57 7.73 -3.15
N GLY A 17 11.00 8.04 -4.32
CA GLY A 17 11.19 7.26 -5.54
C GLY A 17 10.46 5.91 -5.56
N LYS A 18 9.72 5.54 -4.51
CA LYS A 18 8.86 4.35 -4.51
C LYS A 18 7.58 4.58 -5.29
N SER A 19 7.15 3.53 -5.98
CA SER A 19 5.84 3.50 -6.61
C SER A 19 4.71 3.44 -5.56
N PRO A 20 3.48 3.87 -5.91
CA PRO A 20 2.32 3.70 -5.02
C PRO A 20 2.16 2.25 -4.55
N GLN A 21 2.38 1.29 -5.46
CA GLN A 21 2.31 -0.14 -5.17
C GLN A 21 3.30 -0.55 -4.07
N GLU A 22 4.59 -0.18 -4.20
CA GLU A 22 5.61 -0.51 -3.19
C GLU A 22 5.34 0.16 -1.84
N ILE A 23 4.79 1.38 -1.85
CA ILE A 23 4.40 2.09 -0.62
C ILE A 23 3.29 1.32 0.09
N VAL A 24 2.23 0.94 -0.65
CA VAL A 24 1.07 0.23 -0.10
C VAL A 24 1.45 -1.18 0.37
N GLU A 25 2.24 -1.91 -0.42
CA GLU A 25 2.74 -3.25 -0.04
C GLU A 25 3.52 -3.27 1.28
N PHE A 26 4.15 -2.15 1.65
CA PHE A 26 4.86 -2.03 2.92
C PHE A 26 3.98 -1.40 4.01
N GLN A 27 3.53 -0.16 3.82
CA GLN A 27 2.93 0.67 4.87
C GLN A 27 1.54 0.17 5.29
N LEU A 28 0.79 -0.48 4.39
CA LEU A 28 -0.56 -0.99 4.68
C LEU A 28 -0.55 -2.12 5.72
N TYR A 29 0.56 -2.86 5.83
CA TYR A 29 0.73 -3.99 6.75
C TYR A 29 1.57 -3.62 7.98
N GLU A 30 1.94 -2.35 8.13
CA GLU A 30 2.72 -1.88 9.26
C GLU A 30 1.85 -0.99 10.16
N ASP A 31 1.73 -1.38 11.43
CA ASP A 31 0.95 -0.68 12.45
C ASP A 31 1.39 0.77 12.67
N ARG A 32 2.65 1.08 12.37
CA ARG A 32 3.25 2.41 12.59
C ARG A 32 3.46 3.14 11.28
N LEU A 33 2.88 4.34 11.18
CA LEU A 33 3.16 5.26 10.09
C LEU A 33 4.64 5.65 10.10
N CYS A 34 5.34 5.34 8.99
CA CYS A 34 6.78 5.59 8.82
C CYS A 34 7.08 6.48 7.60
N MET A 35 6.13 7.34 7.25
CA MET A 35 6.20 8.33 6.17
C MET A 35 5.11 9.40 6.39
N PRO A 36 5.09 10.52 5.65
CA PRO A 36 3.99 11.49 5.71
C PRO A 36 2.65 10.85 5.37
N LEU A 37 1.60 11.17 6.14
CA LEU A 37 0.27 10.59 5.97
C LEU A 37 -0.32 10.91 4.60
N GLU A 38 -0.07 12.12 4.10
CA GLU A 38 -0.60 12.60 2.82
C GLU A 38 -0.07 11.77 1.65
N LEU A 39 1.23 11.45 1.66
CA LEU A 39 1.85 10.61 0.64
C LEU A 39 1.38 9.16 0.73
N TYR A 40 1.18 8.66 1.95
CA TYR A 40 0.61 7.32 2.14
C TYR A 40 -0.83 7.26 1.63
N GLN A 41 -1.67 8.24 1.98
CA GLN A 41 -3.04 8.31 1.51
C GLN A 41 -3.12 8.39 -0.01
N GLU A 42 -2.33 9.26 -0.64
CA GLU A 42 -2.26 9.35 -2.10
C GLU A 42 -1.86 8.01 -2.75
N ALA A 43 -0.92 7.27 -2.15
CA ALA A 43 -0.52 5.96 -2.64
C ALA A 43 -1.67 4.94 -2.54
N VAL A 44 -2.36 4.88 -1.40
CA VAL A 44 -3.52 3.99 -1.22
C VAL A 44 -4.64 4.33 -2.19
N GLU A 45 -4.96 5.62 -2.38
CA GLU A 45 -6.01 6.05 -3.31
C GLU A 45 -5.69 5.65 -4.76
N LYS A 46 -4.42 5.77 -5.17
CA LYS A 46 -3.96 5.33 -6.50
C LYS A 46 -4.07 3.82 -6.68
N VAL A 47 -3.70 3.04 -5.67
CA VAL A 47 -3.73 1.57 -5.74
C VAL A 47 -5.16 1.04 -5.67
N LEU A 48 -6.00 1.58 -4.80
CA LEU A 48 -7.40 1.17 -4.66
C LEU A 48 -8.33 1.77 -5.73
N GLY A 49 -7.89 2.82 -6.42
CA GLY A 49 -8.67 3.49 -7.47
C GLY A 49 -9.89 4.26 -6.93
N ARG A 50 -9.90 4.62 -5.65
CA ARG A 50 -10.97 5.39 -5.00
C ARG A 50 -10.40 6.33 -3.93
N PRO A 51 -11.11 7.40 -3.57
CA PRO A 51 -10.78 8.20 -2.39
C PRO A 51 -10.74 7.34 -1.11
N VAL A 52 -9.82 7.65 -0.21
CA VAL A 52 -9.67 6.99 1.10
C VAL A 52 -9.64 8.07 2.17
N PHE A 53 -10.44 7.88 3.21
CA PHE A 53 -10.55 8.84 4.29
C PHE A 53 -9.78 8.38 5.53
N THR A 54 -9.31 9.34 6.32
CA THR A 54 -8.48 9.08 7.50
C THR A 54 -9.11 8.14 8.54
N HIS A 55 -10.45 8.06 8.60
CA HIS A 55 -11.14 7.16 9.51
C HIS A 55 -11.07 5.69 9.09
N GLU A 56 -10.83 5.40 7.80
CA GLU A 56 -10.68 4.03 7.30
C GLU A 56 -9.39 3.37 7.81
N TYR A 57 -8.35 4.15 8.12
CA TYR A 57 -7.13 3.63 8.76
C TYR A 57 -7.33 3.14 10.20
N LYS A 58 -8.51 3.34 10.79
CA LYS A 58 -8.87 2.71 12.08
C LYS A 58 -9.24 1.24 11.92
N GLU A 59 -9.56 0.82 10.70
CA GLU A 59 -9.95 -0.54 10.32
C GLU A 59 -9.11 -0.98 9.11
N PRO A 60 -7.77 -1.08 9.27
CA PRO A 60 -6.87 -1.37 8.16
C PRO A 60 -7.19 -2.70 7.46
N GLU A 61 -7.85 -3.64 8.14
CA GLU A 61 -8.27 -4.93 7.58
C GLU A 61 -9.19 -4.77 6.37
N LYS A 62 -10.02 -3.73 6.32
CA LYS A 62 -10.90 -3.44 5.18
C LYS A 62 -10.09 -2.99 3.97
N LEU A 63 -9.12 -2.11 4.17
CA LEU A 63 -8.22 -1.63 3.11
C LEU A 63 -7.32 -2.77 2.60
N ILE A 64 -6.82 -3.62 3.51
CA ILE A 64 -6.05 -4.82 3.17
C ILE A 64 -6.90 -5.78 2.32
N ALA A 65 -8.17 -6.03 2.71
CA ALA A 65 -9.05 -6.92 1.95
C ALA A 65 -9.32 -6.41 0.52
N GLU A 66 -9.54 -5.10 0.35
CA GLU A 66 -9.69 -4.48 -0.97
C GLU A 66 -8.40 -4.60 -1.80
N TYR A 67 -7.25 -4.28 -1.19
CA TYR A 67 -5.96 -4.38 -1.84
C TYR A 67 -5.64 -5.82 -2.30
N GLU A 68 -5.87 -6.81 -1.45
CA GLU A 68 -5.68 -8.23 -1.78
C GLU A 68 -6.62 -8.69 -2.91
N ALA A 69 -7.87 -8.21 -2.93
CA ALA A 69 -8.80 -8.51 -4.02
C ALA A 69 -8.33 -7.94 -5.37
N ILE A 70 -7.81 -6.71 -5.38
CA ILE A 70 -7.22 -6.07 -6.56
C ILE A 70 -5.99 -6.86 -7.03
N LYS A 71 -5.05 -7.15 -6.11
CA LYS A 71 -3.83 -7.91 -6.41
C LYS A 71 -4.15 -9.30 -6.99
N ALA A 72 -5.18 -9.98 -6.47
CA ALA A 72 -5.64 -11.26 -6.99
C ALA A 72 -6.25 -11.15 -8.40
N ALA A 73 -6.98 -10.06 -8.68
CA ALA A 73 -7.54 -9.78 -10.00
C ALA A 73 -6.44 -9.46 -11.03
N ASP A 74 -5.45 -8.63 -10.67
CA ASP A 74 -4.33 -8.25 -11.53
C ASP A 74 -3.38 -9.43 -11.79
N GLY A 75 -3.11 -10.25 -10.77
CA GLY A 75 -2.36 -11.49 -10.90
C GLY A 75 -3.03 -12.54 -11.80
N SER A 76 -4.35 -12.45 -11.99
CA SER A 76 -5.11 -13.32 -12.89
C SER A 76 -4.96 -12.93 -14.38
N GLN A 77 -4.67 -11.65 -14.67
CA GLN A 77 -4.39 -11.18 -16.04
C GLN A 77 -3.03 -11.70 -16.56
N SER A 78 -2.09 -11.97 -15.65
CA SER A 78 -0.74 -12.46 -15.99
C SER A 78 -0.72 -13.93 -16.44
N LYS A 79 -1.73 -14.73 -16.09
CA LYS A 79 -1.77 -16.17 -16.41
C LYS A 79 -2.50 -16.51 -17.70
N GLN A 80 -3.15 -15.55 -18.34
CA GLN A 80 -3.96 -15.80 -19.55
C GLN A 80 -3.23 -15.44 -20.86
N SER A 81 -1.94 -15.09 -20.80
CA SER A 81 -1.17 -14.60 -21.95
C SER A 81 -0.19 -15.60 -22.57
N HIS A 82 -0.13 -16.87 -22.11
CA HIS A 82 0.87 -17.84 -22.62
C HIS A 82 0.30 -19.14 -23.21
N GLU A 83 -0.99 -19.20 -23.52
CA GLU A 83 -1.53 -20.36 -24.23
C GLU A 83 -2.37 -19.86 -25.39
N MET A 84 -1.69 -19.52 -26.50
CA MET A 84 -2.17 -19.48 -27.88
C MET A 84 -1.02 -19.00 -28.78
N ALA A 85 -0.11 -19.92 -29.12
CA ALA A 85 0.76 -19.85 -30.30
C ALA A 85 1.15 -21.29 -30.70
#